data_AF-A0A4U7CJY2-F1
#
_entry.id   AF-A0A4U7CJY2-F1
#
_cell.length_a   1.000
_cell.length_b   1.000
_cell.length_c   1.000
_cell.angle_alpha   90.00
_cell.angle_beta   90.00
_cell.angle_gamma   90.00
#
_symmetry.space_group_name_H-M   'P 1'
#
loop_
_entity.id
_entity.type
_entity.pdbx_description
1 polymer ?
#
loop_
_entity_poly.entity_id
_entity_poly.type
_entity_poly.pdbx_seq_one_letter_code
_entity_poly.pdbx_strand_id
1 'polypeptide(L)'
;MGFQIEQRGFQSVSVPIYTWGGGLAIRSSIEEAVTWDYPTLIEDTVFTWRAFVELPERPSFSVLSDTISGQSPPSLSEMIHQRRRWISGSRENNTILSFDRVIMYGLRDLSWSVTAVVPLFLILGNLPGVDVFAWQIHQGISAVLLSFVFVWVGIGIWQVRPTPAIAGLSLVLAPVTSILHSVGALWGLISPPDSFDVTTKADEVTNQPPQHYRTTTDEHPPRHHNRDANDD
;
A
#
# COMPACT_ATOMS: atom_id res chain seq x y z
N MET A 1 2.63 -1.61 -6.54
CA MET A 1 3.99 -1.10 -6.30
C MET A 1 3.93 0.38 -5.98
N GLY A 2 4.73 0.88 -5.03
CA GLY A 2 4.90 2.32 -4.74
C GLY A 2 4.19 2.89 -3.51
N PHE A 3 3.22 2.18 -2.92
CA PHE A 3 2.66 2.51 -1.60
C PHE A 3 3.77 2.61 -0.51
N GLN A 4 4.83 1.82 -0.65
CA GLN A 4 5.98 1.86 0.27
C GLN A 4 6.69 3.22 0.29
N ILE A 5 6.64 3.99 -0.81
CA ILE A 5 7.27 5.31 -0.89
C ILE A 5 6.41 6.35 -0.17
N GLU A 6 5.10 6.32 -0.41
CA GLU A 6 4.15 7.19 0.28
C GLU A 6 4.29 7.04 1.80
N GLN A 7 4.44 5.80 2.28
CA GLN A 7 4.60 5.51 3.70
C GLN A 7 5.81 6.17 4.34
N ARG A 8 6.93 6.32 3.62
CA ARG A 8 8.11 7.04 4.16
C ARG A 8 7.79 8.49 4.49
N GLY A 9 6.89 9.12 3.74
CA GLY A 9 6.40 10.47 4.05
C GLY A 9 5.55 10.53 5.31
N PHE A 10 4.99 9.41 5.77
CA PHE A 10 4.07 9.40 6.91
C PHE A 10 4.75 9.64 8.25
N GLN A 11 6.07 9.48 8.32
CA GLN A 11 6.85 9.88 9.50
C GLN A 11 6.82 11.39 9.73
N SER A 12 6.59 12.18 8.67
CA SER A 12 6.64 13.65 8.71
C SER A 12 5.27 14.32 8.81
N VAL A 13 4.17 13.57 8.72
CA VAL A 13 2.80 14.12 8.82
C VAL A 13 2.23 13.92 10.22
N SER A 14 1.16 14.65 10.58
CA SER A 14 0.55 14.55 11.92
C SER A 14 -0.22 13.25 12.16
N VAL A 15 -0.79 12.67 11.12
CA VAL A 15 -1.53 11.41 11.18
C VAL A 15 -1.22 10.66 9.88
N PRO A 16 -0.66 9.43 9.93
CA PRO A 16 -0.44 8.62 8.74
C PRO A 16 -1.74 8.45 7.94
N ILE A 17 -1.67 8.59 6.61
CA ILE A 17 -2.87 8.56 5.77
C ILE A 17 -3.45 7.13 5.67
N TYR A 18 -2.60 6.10 5.71
CA TYR A 18 -3.01 4.70 5.80
C TYR A 18 -1.88 3.82 6.32
N THR A 19 -2.22 2.61 6.76
CA THR A 19 -1.28 1.54 7.13
C THR A 19 -1.75 0.18 6.62
N TRP A 20 -0.82 -0.77 6.53
CA TRP A 20 -1.06 -2.12 6.01
C TRP A 20 -0.75 -3.12 7.13
N GLY A 21 -1.70 -3.98 7.49
CA GLY A 21 -1.59 -4.87 8.64
C GLY A 21 -0.49 -5.93 8.49
N GLY A 22 -0.21 -6.36 7.26
CA GLY A 22 0.79 -7.40 6.98
C GLY A 22 2.26 -7.02 7.25
N GLY A 23 2.55 -5.78 7.67
CA GLY A 23 3.90 -5.30 7.97
C GLY A 23 3.96 -4.26 9.07
N LEU A 24 2.99 -4.28 9.99
CA LEU A 24 2.87 -3.32 11.08
C LEU A 24 3.33 -3.95 12.40
N ALA A 25 4.22 -3.26 13.11
CA ALA A 25 4.64 -3.62 14.47
C ALA A 25 4.21 -2.52 15.44
N ILE A 26 3.52 -2.90 16.52
CA ILE A 26 2.91 -1.98 17.48
C ILE A 26 3.42 -2.31 18.88
N ARG A 27 3.62 -1.28 19.70
CA ARG A 27 3.94 -1.47 21.12
C ARG A 27 2.68 -2.01 21.82
N SER A 28 2.81 -3.08 22.61
CA SER A 28 1.65 -3.69 23.30
C SER A 28 0.84 -2.69 24.11
N SER A 29 1.48 -1.73 24.78
CA SER A 29 0.78 -0.69 25.54
C SER A 29 -0.12 0.23 24.70
N ILE A 30 0.21 0.43 23.41
CA ILE A 30 -0.64 1.18 22.47
C ILE A 30 -1.80 0.30 22.00
N GLU A 31 -1.52 -0.97 21.71
CA GLU A 31 -2.52 -1.95 21.30
C GLU A 31 -3.59 -2.18 22.37
N GLU A 32 -3.18 -2.33 23.63
CA GLU A 32 -4.07 -2.46 24.77
C GLU A 32 -4.92 -1.21 25.02
N ALA A 33 -4.37 -0.02 24.74
CA ALA A 33 -5.07 1.25 24.97
C ALA A 33 -6.09 1.59 23.87
N VAL A 34 -5.75 1.33 22.60
CA VAL A 34 -6.59 1.69 21.44
C VAL A 34 -7.57 0.57 21.09
N THR A 35 -7.10 -0.68 21.22
CA THR A 35 -7.78 -1.93 20.85
C THR A 35 -8.15 -2.05 19.37
N TRP A 36 -8.38 -3.28 18.91
CA TRP A 36 -8.86 -3.58 17.55
C TRP A 36 -10.38 -3.66 17.44
N ASP A 37 -11.10 -3.52 18.57
CA ASP A 37 -12.56 -3.63 18.62
C ASP A 37 -13.21 -2.34 18.09
N TYR A 38 -13.32 -2.27 16.76
CA TYR A 38 -13.96 -1.15 16.09
C TYR A 38 -14.58 -1.62 14.76
N PRO A 39 -15.86 -1.28 14.49
CA PRO A 39 -16.52 -1.68 13.25
C PRO A 39 -15.94 -0.93 12.04
N THR A 40 -15.04 -1.57 11.31
CA THR A 40 -14.42 -1.02 10.11
C THR A 40 -14.00 -2.12 9.12
N LEU A 41 -13.89 -1.73 7.85
CA LEU A 41 -13.38 -2.58 6.78
C LEU A 41 -11.85 -2.46 6.60
N ILE A 42 -11.21 -1.54 7.31
CA ILE A 42 -9.78 -1.17 7.19
C ILE A 42 -9.12 -1.05 8.58
N GLU A 43 -9.20 -2.13 9.36
CA GLU A 43 -8.77 -2.20 10.77
C GLU A 43 -7.38 -1.59 11.02
N ASP A 44 -6.38 -1.93 10.20
CA ASP A 44 -5.00 -1.44 10.32
C ASP A 44 -4.92 0.09 10.30
N THR A 45 -5.62 0.68 9.33
CA THR A 45 -5.59 2.11 9.06
C THR A 45 -6.36 2.86 10.14
N VAL A 46 -7.55 2.37 10.51
CA VAL A 46 -8.35 2.99 11.57
C VAL A 46 -7.66 2.87 12.91
N PHE A 47 -7.08 1.71 13.25
CA PHE A 47 -6.27 1.55 14.45
C PHE A 47 -5.18 2.62 14.52
N THR A 48 -4.47 2.83 13.40
CA THR A 48 -3.41 3.85 13.32
C THR A 48 -3.96 5.27 13.51
N TRP A 49 -5.08 5.61 12.87
CA TRP A 49 -5.71 6.92 13.07
C TRP A 49 -6.12 7.14 14.52
N ARG A 50 -6.78 6.16 15.13
CA ARG A 50 -7.19 6.21 16.54
C ARG A 50 -6.00 6.35 17.47
N ALA A 51 -4.91 5.60 17.25
CA ALA A 51 -3.69 5.74 18.03
C ALA A 51 -3.09 7.17 17.96
N PHE A 52 -3.20 7.83 16.82
CA PHE A 52 -2.68 9.19 16.62
C PHE A 52 -3.60 10.31 17.10
N VAL A 53 -4.91 10.04 17.20
CA VAL A 53 -5.94 11.04 17.51
C VAL A 53 -6.47 10.92 18.95
N GLU A 54 -6.64 9.70 19.45
CA GLU A 54 -7.29 9.42 20.74
C GLU A 54 -6.31 9.34 21.92
N LEU A 55 -5.03 9.02 21.67
CA LEU A 55 -4.04 8.95 22.74
C LEU A 55 -3.62 10.35 23.21
N PRO A 56 -3.48 10.57 24.54
CA PRO A 56 -3.01 11.86 25.08
C PRO A 56 -1.62 12.24 24.58
N GLU A 57 -0.74 11.25 24.48
CA GLU A 57 0.59 11.39 23.92
C GLU A 57 0.63 10.77 22.54
N ARG A 58 1.04 11.57 21.56
CA ARG A 58 1.12 11.14 20.17
C ARG A 58 2.24 10.11 20.00
N PRO A 59 1.95 8.91 19.45
CA PRO A 59 2.97 7.90 19.24
C PRO A 59 3.94 8.32 18.12
N SER A 60 5.16 7.80 18.18
CA SER A 60 6.10 7.87 17.06
C SER A 60 5.77 6.80 16.02
N PHE A 61 6.01 7.12 14.74
CA PHE A 61 5.82 6.19 13.63
C PHE A 61 7.10 6.11 12.81
N SER A 62 7.50 4.88 12.48
CA SER A 62 8.68 4.64 11.66
C SER A 62 8.40 3.61 10.58
N VAL A 63 9.03 3.81 9.42
CA VAL A 63 8.94 2.88 8.29
C VAL A 63 10.32 2.29 8.06
N LEU A 64 10.42 0.98 8.18
CA LEU A 64 11.65 0.26 7.85
C LEU A 64 11.81 0.18 6.33
N SER A 65 13.05 0.19 5.86
CA SER A 65 13.37 0.03 4.44
C SER A 65 13.20 -1.40 3.94
N ASP A 66 13.07 -2.35 4.86
CA ASP A 66 12.91 -3.77 4.58
C ASP A 66 11.61 -4.05 3.83
N THR A 67 11.66 -5.07 2.98
CA THR A 67 10.53 -5.49 2.16
C THR A 67 10.08 -6.87 2.59
N ILE A 68 8.80 -6.99 2.93
CA ILE A 68 8.16 -8.27 3.21
C ILE A 68 7.48 -8.74 1.93
N SER A 69 7.77 -9.98 1.54
CA SER A 69 7.10 -10.61 0.39
C SER A 69 5.78 -11.22 0.86
N GLY A 70 4.67 -10.66 0.39
CA GLY A 70 3.34 -11.19 0.63
C GLY A 70 2.72 -11.80 -0.62
N GLN A 71 1.76 -12.71 -0.43
CA GLN A 71 0.97 -13.24 -1.54
C GLN A 71 -0.07 -12.21 -1.99
N SER A 72 -0.06 -11.91 -3.29
CA SER A 72 -1.09 -11.09 -3.95
C SER A 72 -2.43 -11.83 -4.01
N PRO A 73 -3.57 -11.13 -4.21
CA PRO A 73 -4.85 -11.78 -4.43
C PRO A 73 -4.76 -12.84 -5.55
N PRO A 74 -5.33 -14.03 -5.38
CA PRO A 74 -5.15 -15.14 -6.30
C PRO A 74 -5.91 -14.97 -7.62
N SER A 75 -6.84 -14.00 -7.70
CA SER A 75 -7.65 -13.74 -8.88
C SER A 75 -7.93 -12.25 -9.07
N LEU A 76 -8.39 -11.88 -10.27
CA LEU A 76 -8.82 -10.51 -10.57
C LEU A 76 -10.05 -10.09 -9.76
N SER A 77 -11.00 -11.00 -9.51
CA SER A 77 -12.17 -10.71 -8.69
C SER A 77 -11.75 -10.39 -7.26
N GLU A 78 -10.87 -11.19 -6.67
CA GLU A 78 -10.33 -10.96 -5.32
C GLU A 78 -9.55 -9.65 -5.24
N MET A 79 -8.78 -9.32 -6.26
CA MET A 79 -8.09 -8.04 -6.33
C MET A 79 -9.08 -6.87 -6.37
N ILE A 80 -10.14 -6.95 -7.18
CA ILE A 80 -11.18 -5.91 -7.27
C ILE A 80 -11.91 -5.76 -5.94
N HIS A 81 -12.32 -6.86 -5.31
CA HIS A 81 -12.97 -6.85 -3.99
C HIS A 81 -12.07 -6.26 -2.90
N GLN A 82 -10.78 -6.62 -2.89
CA GLN A 82 -9.81 -6.05 -1.96
C GLN A 82 -9.69 -4.53 -2.13
N ARG A 83 -9.58 -4.02 -3.37
CA ARG A 83 -9.47 -2.58 -3.64
C ARG A 83 -10.75 -1.83 -3.33
N ARG A 84 -11.91 -2.43 -3.62
CA ARG A 84 -13.23 -1.91 -3.23
C ARG A 84 -13.28 -1.66 -1.72
N ARG A 85 -12.92 -2.66 -0.90
CA ARG A 85 -12.93 -2.54 0.57
C ARG A 85 -12.04 -1.39 1.07
N TRP A 86 -10.85 -1.24 0.52
CA TRP A 86 -9.92 -0.19 0.97
C TRP A 86 -10.45 1.23 0.72
N ILE A 87 -11.04 1.47 -0.45
CA ILE A 87 -11.59 2.78 -0.81
C ILE A 87 -12.89 3.06 -0.03
N SER A 88 -13.77 2.07 0.12
CA SER A 88 -15.03 2.25 0.85
C SER A 88 -14.78 2.46 2.35
N GLY A 89 -13.94 1.62 2.98
CA GLY A 89 -13.65 1.72 4.42
C GLY A 89 -13.00 3.06 4.81
N SER A 90 -12.12 3.60 3.96
CA SER A 90 -11.49 4.91 4.21
C SER A 90 -12.51 6.05 4.30
N ARG A 91 -13.63 5.93 3.58
CA ARG A 91 -14.71 6.94 3.57
C ARG A 91 -15.67 6.80 4.75
N GLU A 92 -16.00 5.58 5.13
CA GLU A 92 -16.92 5.29 6.24
C GLU A 92 -16.38 5.76 7.59
N ASN A 93 -15.06 5.69 7.78
CA ASN A 93 -14.42 6.03 9.06
C ASN A 93 -13.73 7.40 9.07
N ASN A 94 -14.11 8.29 8.17
CA ASN A 94 -13.47 9.60 8.00
C ASN A 94 -13.71 10.59 9.17
N THR A 95 -14.65 10.29 10.07
CA THR A 95 -15.00 11.14 11.22
C THR A 95 -13.90 11.25 12.26
N ILE A 96 -12.93 10.33 12.25
CA ILE A 96 -11.77 10.35 13.14
C ILE A 96 -10.76 11.41 12.71
N LEU A 97 -10.75 11.77 11.43
CA LEU A 97 -9.74 12.63 10.83
C LEU A 97 -10.18 14.09 10.75
N SER A 98 -9.20 14.99 10.79
CA SER A 98 -9.41 16.40 10.46
C SER A 98 -9.76 16.59 8.99
N PHE A 99 -10.48 17.65 8.66
CA PHE A 99 -10.97 17.90 7.31
C PHE A 99 -9.87 17.95 6.23
N ASP A 100 -8.69 18.51 6.56
CA ASP A 100 -7.54 18.52 5.66
C ASP A 100 -7.05 17.11 5.32
N ARG A 101 -7.06 16.19 6.30
CA ARG A 101 -6.72 14.78 6.09
C ARG A 101 -7.78 14.08 5.26
N VAL A 102 -9.05 14.45 5.46
CA VAL A 102 -10.15 13.96 4.62
C VAL A 102 -9.96 14.34 3.15
N ILE A 103 -9.58 15.60 2.88
CA ILE A 103 -9.26 16.05 1.53
C ILE A 103 -8.05 15.30 0.96
N MET A 104 -6.96 15.18 1.73
CA MET A 104 -5.75 14.53 1.25
C MET A 104 -5.98 13.07 0.85
N TYR A 105 -6.66 12.28 1.69
CA TYR A 105 -6.97 10.90 1.33
C TYR A 105 -7.98 10.85 0.18
N GLY A 106 -8.98 11.73 0.16
CA GLY A 106 -9.99 11.78 -0.90
C GLY A 106 -9.39 12.07 -2.29
N LEU A 107 -8.44 13.01 -2.37
CA LEU A 107 -7.71 13.30 -3.61
C LEU A 107 -6.85 12.12 -4.05
N ARG A 108 -6.21 11.43 -3.09
CA ARG A 108 -5.46 10.20 -3.37
C ARG A 108 -6.40 9.14 -3.96
N ASP A 109 -7.47 8.80 -3.25
CA ASP A 109 -8.42 7.75 -3.66
C ASP A 109 -9.07 8.05 -5.02
N LEU A 110 -9.40 9.33 -5.27
CA LEU A 110 -9.87 9.78 -6.57
C LEU A 110 -8.81 9.58 -7.65
N SER A 111 -7.55 9.98 -7.38
CA SER A 111 -6.43 9.81 -8.31
C SER A 111 -6.25 8.33 -8.70
N TRP A 112 -6.32 7.41 -7.73
CA TRP A 112 -6.29 5.97 -7.99
C TRP A 112 -7.48 5.49 -8.82
N SER A 113 -8.68 6.03 -8.58
CA SER A 113 -9.91 5.64 -9.28
C SER A 113 -9.95 6.11 -10.73
N VAL A 114 -9.31 7.25 -11.04
CA VAL A 114 -9.31 7.83 -12.39
C VAL A 114 -8.05 7.51 -13.20
N THR A 115 -7.07 6.80 -12.65
CA THR A 115 -5.85 6.47 -13.39
C THR A 115 -6.15 5.65 -14.66
N ALA A 116 -7.15 4.75 -14.63
CA ALA A 116 -7.62 4.01 -15.81
C ALA A 116 -8.24 4.86 -16.93
N VAL A 117 -8.76 6.03 -16.58
CA VAL A 117 -9.46 6.91 -17.52
C VAL A 117 -8.49 7.44 -18.57
N VAL A 118 -7.21 7.59 -18.20
CA VAL A 118 -6.13 8.09 -19.06
C VAL A 118 -5.85 7.18 -20.27
N PRO A 119 -5.47 5.89 -20.11
CA PRO A 119 -5.25 5.02 -21.25
C PRO A 119 -6.55 4.77 -22.05
N LEU A 120 -7.71 4.77 -21.38
CA LEU A 120 -8.99 4.59 -22.07
C LEU A 120 -9.30 5.74 -23.03
N PHE A 121 -9.11 7.00 -22.60
CA PHE A 121 -9.31 8.16 -23.49
C PHE A 121 -8.32 8.17 -24.65
N LEU A 122 -7.07 7.74 -24.44
CA LEU A 122 -6.13 7.56 -25.54
C LEU A 122 -6.65 6.54 -26.56
N ILE A 123 -7.14 5.38 -26.11
CA ILE A 123 -7.65 4.36 -27.03
C ILE A 123 -8.89 4.88 -27.78
N LEU A 124 -9.89 5.38 -27.05
CA LEU A 124 -11.17 5.82 -27.62
C LEU A 124 -11.02 7.01 -28.55
N GLY A 125 -10.17 7.99 -28.20
CA GLY A 125 -9.94 9.17 -29.03
C GLY A 125 -9.13 8.89 -30.29
N ASN A 126 -8.47 7.73 -30.40
CA ASN A 126 -7.82 7.28 -31.64
C ASN A 126 -8.75 6.40 -32.52
N LEU A 127 -10.00 6.16 -32.10
CA LEU A 127 -10.94 5.40 -32.93
C LEU A 127 -11.40 6.23 -34.15
N PRO A 128 -11.52 5.60 -35.33
CA PRO A 128 -12.03 6.28 -36.52
C PRO A 128 -13.42 6.88 -36.26
N GLY A 129 -13.59 8.16 -36.62
CA GLY A 129 -14.88 8.87 -36.49
C GLY A 129 -15.16 9.48 -35.12
N VAL A 130 -14.24 9.35 -34.16
CA VAL A 130 -14.32 10.07 -32.88
C VAL A 130 -13.59 11.40 -33.01
N ASP A 131 -14.31 12.51 -32.83
CA ASP A 131 -13.71 13.85 -32.74
C ASP A 131 -13.66 14.28 -31.27
N VAL A 132 -12.44 14.41 -30.74
CA VAL A 132 -12.20 14.81 -29.36
C VAL A 132 -11.78 16.27 -29.34
N PHE A 133 -12.59 17.11 -28.69
CA PHE A 133 -12.24 18.51 -28.49
C PHE A 133 -10.85 18.64 -27.83
N ALA A 134 -9.99 19.50 -28.37
CA ALA A 134 -8.62 19.71 -27.89
C ALA A 134 -7.78 18.41 -27.84
N TRP A 135 -7.90 17.56 -28.85
CA TRP A 135 -7.25 16.25 -28.92
C TRP A 135 -5.74 16.27 -28.61
N GLN A 136 -4.99 17.26 -29.09
CA GLN A 136 -3.55 17.37 -28.87
C GLN A 136 -3.20 17.59 -27.38
N ILE A 137 -4.03 18.35 -26.67
CA ILE A 137 -3.87 18.57 -25.22
C ILE A 137 -4.12 17.25 -24.48
N HIS A 138 -5.19 16.53 -24.85
CA HIS A 138 -5.52 15.23 -24.29
C HIS A 138 -4.40 14.21 -24.51
N GLN A 139 -3.83 14.16 -25.72
CA GLN A 139 -2.67 13.32 -26.03
C GLN A 139 -1.47 13.67 -25.13
N GLY A 140 -1.14 14.96 -24.99
CA GLY A 140 -0.04 15.42 -24.15
C GLY A 140 -0.21 15.03 -22.68
N ILE A 141 -1.38 15.32 -22.09
CA ILE A 141 -1.70 14.95 -20.71
C ILE A 141 -1.60 13.43 -20.53
N SER A 142 -2.17 12.68 -21.47
CA SER A 142 -2.20 11.22 -21.35
C SER A 142 -0.82 10.59 -21.52
N ALA A 143 0.04 11.14 -22.37
CA ALA A 143 1.43 10.71 -22.50
C ALA A 143 2.21 10.96 -21.19
N VAL A 144 2.00 12.10 -20.54
CA VAL A 144 2.61 12.41 -19.23
C VAL A 144 2.13 11.41 -18.16
N LEU A 145 0.82 11.20 -18.05
CA LEU A 145 0.25 10.29 -17.06
C LEU A 145 0.64 8.83 -17.31
N LEU A 146 0.68 8.38 -18.58
CA LEU A 146 1.19 7.06 -18.94
C LEU A 146 2.68 6.92 -18.58
N SER A 147 3.50 7.93 -18.87
CA SER A 147 4.91 7.95 -18.50
C SER A 147 5.08 7.84 -16.98
N PHE A 148 4.23 8.52 -16.21
CA PHE A 148 4.23 8.44 -14.76
C PHE A 148 3.93 7.01 -14.24
N VAL A 149 3.01 6.27 -14.87
CA VAL A 149 2.78 4.84 -14.56
C VAL A 149 4.05 4.02 -14.74
N PHE A 150 4.79 4.22 -15.84
CA PHE A 150 6.05 3.51 -16.08
C PHE A 150 7.15 3.90 -15.10
N VAL A 151 7.28 5.18 -14.75
CA VAL A 151 8.21 5.64 -13.70
C VAL A 151 7.88 4.95 -12.39
N TRP A 152 6.60 4.89 -12.01
CA TRP A 152 6.16 4.29 -10.76
C TRP A 152 6.42 2.78 -10.71
N VAL A 153 6.13 2.06 -11.79
CA VAL A 153 6.46 0.63 -11.92
C VAL A 153 7.98 0.40 -11.90
N GLY A 154 8.74 1.25 -12.57
CA GLY A 154 10.21 1.20 -12.56
C GLY A 154 10.79 1.35 -11.16
N ILE A 155 10.26 2.27 -10.36
CA ILE A 155 10.66 2.40 -8.97
C ILE A 155 10.30 1.14 -8.16
N GLY A 156 9.12 0.56 -8.39
CA GLY A 156 8.73 -0.72 -7.79
C GLY A 156 9.68 -1.86 -8.12
N ILE A 157 10.10 -1.97 -9.39
CA ILE A 157 11.08 -2.95 -9.85
C ILE A 157 12.43 -2.73 -9.17
N TRP A 158 12.88 -1.47 -9.05
CA TRP A 158 14.13 -1.14 -8.37
C TRP A 158 14.11 -1.52 -6.87
N GLN A 159 12.97 -1.36 -6.21
CA GLN A 159 12.81 -1.70 -4.79
C GLN A 159 12.70 -3.21 -4.55
N VAL A 160 11.82 -3.89 -5.29
CA VAL A 160 11.53 -5.33 -5.10
C VAL A 160 12.61 -6.21 -5.73
N ARG A 161 13.33 -5.69 -6.73
CA ARG A 161 14.38 -6.40 -7.48
C ARG A 161 13.93 -7.78 -7.98
N PRO A 162 12.81 -7.86 -8.71
CA PRO A 162 12.34 -9.15 -9.25
C PRO A 162 13.30 -9.67 -10.33
N THR A 163 13.12 -10.93 -10.73
CA THR A 163 13.88 -11.49 -11.87
C THR A 163 13.63 -10.67 -13.14
N PRO A 164 14.58 -10.64 -14.11
CA PRO A 164 14.42 -9.84 -15.33
C PRO A 164 13.14 -10.16 -16.11
N ALA A 165 12.71 -11.42 -16.13
CA ALA A 165 11.47 -11.83 -16.76
C ALA A 165 10.23 -11.20 -16.10
N ILE A 166 10.17 -11.20 -14.76
CA ILE A 166 9.06 -10.58 -14.01
C ILE A 166 9.12 -9.05 -14.14
N ALA A 167 10.32 -8.46 -14.15
CA ALA A 167 10.49 -7.03 -14.38
C ALA A 167 9.94 -6.61 -15.76
N GLY A 168 10.33 -7.33 -16.82
CA GLY A 168 9.84 -7.09 -18.17
C GLY A 168 8.33 -7.27 -18.29
N LEU A 169 7.78 -8.35 -17.72
CA LEU A 169 6.34 -8.59 -17.70
C LEU A 169 5.58 -7.49 -16.94
N SER A 170 6.14 -7.02 -15.82
CA SER A 170 5.55 -5.94 -15.02
C SER A 170 5.46 -4.63 -15.81
N LEU A 171 6.46 -4.30 -16.63
CA LEU A 171 6.44 -3.13 -17.51
C LEU A 171 5.38 -3.28 -18.61
N VAL A 172 5.35 -4.42 -19.30
CA VAL A 172 4.38 -4.66 -20.38
C VAL A 172 2.94 -4.62 -19.86
N LEU A 173 2.69 -5.21 -18.69
CA LEU A 173 1.37 -5.28 -18.09
C LEU A 173 1.01 -4.04 -17.27
N ALA A 174 1.91 -3.05 -17.12
CA ALA A 174 1.67 -1.86 -16.29
C ALA A 174 0.37 -1.11 -16.65
N PRO A 175 0.06 -0.85 -17.94
CA PRO A 175 -1.19 -0.15 -18.29
C PRO A 175 -2.43 -0.97 -17.94
N VAL A 176 -2.40 -2.27 -18.21
CA VAL A 176 -3.53 -3.19 -17.95
C VAL A 176 -3.77 -3.33 -16.45
N THR A 177 -2.72 -3.56 -15.67
CA THR A 177 -2.83 -3.68 -14.21
C THR A 177 -3.29 -2.37 -13.57
N SER A 178 -2.81 -1.21 -14.06
CA SER A 178 -3.29 0.11 -13.64
C SER A 178 -4.79 0.28 -13.90
N ILE A 179 -5.28 -0.16 -15.06
CA ILE A 179 -6.72 -0.15 -15.36
C ILE A 179 -7.50 -0.99 -14.37
N LEU A 180 -7.08 -2.25 -14.16
CA LEU A 180 -7.77 -3.18 -13.27
C LEU A 180 -7.80 -2.69 -11.82
N HIS A 181 -6.70 -2.11 -11.32
CA HIS A 181 -6.67 -1.50 -9.99
C HIS A 181 -7.64 -0.32 -9.85
N SER A 182 -7.72 0.53 -10.88
CA SER A 182 -8.62 1.69 -10.86
C SER A 182 -10.08 1.27 -10.93
N VAL A 183 -10.41 0.20 -11.67
CA VAL A 183 -11.78 -0.37 -11.70
C VAL A 183 -12.22 -0.78 -10.29
N GLY A 184 -11.37 -1.49 -9.55
CA GLY A 184 -11.67 -1.86 -8.16
C GLY A 184 -11.82 -0.64 -7.25
N ALA A 185 -11.00 0.38 -7.44
CA ALA A 185 -11.09 1.63 -6.67
C ALA A 185 -12.39 2.40 -6.98
N LEU A 186 -12.73 2.57 -8.26
CA LEU A 186 -13.96 3.21 -8.71
C LEU A 186 -15.19 2.46 -8.23
N TRP A 187 -15.15 1.13 -8.26
CA TRP A 187 -16.22 0.29 -7.72
C TRP A 187 -16.45 0.53 -6.22
N GLY A 188 -15.38 0.71 -5.43
CA GLY A 188 -15.46 1.11 -4.02
C GLY A 188 -16.08 2.49 -3.79
N LEU A 189 -16.00 3.41 -4.76
CA LEU A 189 -16.66 4.73 -4.68
C LEU A 189 -18.16 4.65 -4.96
N ILE A 190 -18.59 3.73 -5.85
CA ILE A 190 -19.96 3.67 -6.36
C ILE A 190 -20.81 2.65 -5.59
N SER A 191 -20.20 1.54 -5.16
CA SER A 191 -20.88 0.44 -4.48
C SER A 191 -20.05 -0.03 -3.28
N PRO A 192 -20.23 0.55 -2.08
CA PRO A 192 -19.58 0.08 -0.86
C PRO A 192 -19.94 -1.38 -0.55
N PRO A 193 -19.04 -2.20 0.02
CA PRO A 193 -19.36 -3.57 0.43
C PRO A 193 -20.08 -3.58 1.79
N ASP A 194 -21.06 -4.47 1.93
CA ASP A 194 -21.88 -4.56 3.14
C ASP A 194 -21.22 -5.38 4.27
N SER A 195 -20.11 -6.07 4.00
CA SER A 195 -19.39 -6.92 4.96
C SER A 195 -17.89 -7.03 4.69
N PHE A 196 -17.14 -7.40 5.72
CA PHE A 196 -15.71 -7.70 5.61
C PHE A 196 -15.52 -9.14 5.14
N ASP A 197 -14.97 -9.30 3.93
CA ASP A 197 -14.57 -10.61 3.39
C ASP A 197 -13.05 -10.71 3.29
N VAL A 198 -12.49 -11.82 3.81
CA VAL A 198 -11.05 -12.06 3.82
C VAL A 198 -10.68 -12.77 2.52
N THR A 199 -9.81 -12.14 1.72
CA THR A 199 -9.27 -12.78 0.52
C THR A 199 -8.55 -14.06 0.90
N THR A 200 -9.09 -15.19 0.47
CA THR A 200 -8.49 -16.50 0.70
C THR A 200 -7.16 -16.58 -0.04
N LYS A 201 -6.11 -16.96 0.69
CA LYS A 201 -4.77 -17.15 0.14
C LYS A 201 -4.74 -18.44 -0.67
N ALA A 202 -3.99 -18.46 -1.77
CA ALA A 202 -3.81 -19.71 -2.51
C ALA A 202 -2.91 -20.64 -1.69
N ASP A 203 -3.24 -21.93 -1.69
CA ASP A 203 -2.46 -22.97 -1.00
C ASP A 203 -1.00 -22.91 -1.43
N GLU A 204 -0.09 -22.90 -0.47
CA GLU A 204 1.33 -23.04 -0.77
C GLU A 204 1.58 -24.45 -1.32
N VAL A 205 1.94 -24.55 -2.60
CA VAL A 205 2.51 -25.79 -3.15
C VAL A 205 3.87 -25.96 -2.46
N THR A 206 3.91 -26.75 -1.38
CA THR A 206 5.11 -27.02 -0.59
C THR A 206 6.12 -27.84 -1.41
N ASN A 207 6.88 -27.18 -2.26
CA ASN A 207 7.98 -27.78 -3.03
C ASN A 207 9.22 -26.87 -3.04
N GLN A 208 9.49 -26.17 -1.94
CA GLN A 208 10.81 -25.61 -1.68
C GLN A 208 11.33 -26.11 -0.33
N PRO A 209 12.51 -26.77 -0.29
CA PRO A 209 13.16 -27.03 0.99
C PRO A 209 13.47 -25.69 1.67
N PRO A 210 13.38 -25.63 3.01
CA PRO A 210 13.60 -24.39 3.76
C PRO A 210 14.93 -23.77 3.35
N GLN A 211 14.91 -22.51 2.92
CA GLN A 211 16.14 -21.77 2.68
C GLN A 211 16.88 -21.67 4.00
N HIS A 212 18.01 -22.38 4.11
CA HIS A 212 18.92 -22.24 5.23
C HIS A 212 19.33 -20.77 5.35
N TYR A 213 18.85 -20.13 6.42
CA TYR A 213 19.40 -18.86 6.87
C TYR A 213 20.90 -19.07 7.08
N ARG A 214 21.73 -18.34 6.33
CA ARG A 214 23.18 -18.37 6.52
C ARG A 214 23.44 -17.67 7.85
N THR A 215 23.63 -18.45 8.92
CA THR A 215 24.13 -17.92 10.19
C THR A 215 25.50 -17.33 9.93
N THR A 216 25.60 -16.01 9.86
CA THR A 216 26.88 -15.32 10.01
C THR A 216 27.25 -15.41 11.49
N THR A 217 27.82 -16.54 11.89
CA THR A 217 28.61 -16.63 13.12
C THR A 217 29.93 -15.90 12.87
N ASP A 218 29.92 -14.60 13.08
CA ASP A 218 31.07 -13.82 13.54
C ASP A 218 30.62 -13.04 14.78
N GLU A 219 30.16 -13.79 15.79
CA GLU A 219 30.09 -13.27 17.15
C GLU A 219 31.52 -13.25 17.72
N HIS A 220 32.13 -12.07 17.76
CA HIS A 220 33.15 -11.81 18.76
C HIS A 220 32.45 -11.82 20.13
N PRO A 221 32.79 -12.74 21.05
CA PRO A 221 32.15 -12.77 22.35
C PRO A 221 32.48 -11.49 23.14
N PRO A 222 31.52 -10.96 23.92
CA PRO A 222 31.77 -9.82 24.78
C PRO A 222 32.85 -10.18 25.81
N ARG A 223 33.91 -9.37 25.91
CA ARG A 223 34.90 -9.49 26.98
C ARG A 223 34.21 -9.23 28.31
N HIS A 224 34.03 -10.27 29.10
CA HIS A 224 33.72 -10.18 30.51
C HIS A 224 34.87 -9.48 31.24
N HIS A 225 34.66 -8.24 31.68
CA HIS A 225 35.42 -7.68 32.79
C HIS A 225 34.73 -8.15 34.08
N ASN A 226 35.26 -9.23 34.67
CA ASN A 226 34.93 -9.59 36.04
C ASN A 226 35.56 -8.57 37.00
N ARG A 227 34.73 -8.11 37.95
CA ARG A 227 35.15 -7.49 39.19
C ARG A 227 35.95 -8.50 40.01
N ASP A 228 37.09 -8.09 40.53
CA ASP A 228 37.55 -8.57 41.83
C ASP A 228 37.33 -7.43 42.83
N ALA A 229 36.54 -7.75 43.86
CA ALA A 229 36.42 -6.96 45.07
C ALA A 229 37.43 -7.51 46.09
N ASN A 230 38.17 -6.58 46.70
CA ASN A 230 38.82 -6.61 48.02
C ASN A 230 39.70 -7.81 48.38
N ASP A 231 40.99 -7.52 48.61
CA ASP A 231 41.68 -7.81 49.87
C ASP A 231 42.83 -6.78 50.05
N ASP A 232 42.94 -6.26 51.28
CA ASP A 232 43.92 -5.34 51.90
C ASP A 232 43.98 -3.84 51.53
#